data_AF-A0A4P0YI90-F1
#
_entry.id   AF-A0A4P0YI90-F1
#
_cell.length_a   1.000
_cell.length_b   1.000
_cell.length_c   1.000
_cell.angle_alpha   90.00
_cell.angle_beta   90.00
_cell.angle_gamma   90.00
#
_symmetry.space_group_name_H-M   'P 1'
#
loop_
_entity.id
_entity.type
_entity.pdbx_description
1 polymer ?
#
loop_
_entity_poly.entity_id
_entity_poly.type
_entity_poly.pdbx_seq_one_letter_code
_entity_poly.pdbx_strand_id
1 'polypeptide(L)' 'MLWRREPAQLLLLDEPTNHLDLASTQAIESALAAFPGAMLVVSHDEAFLQGLKLTHSLAWRETGWHFSLL' A
#
# COMPACT_ATOMS: atom_id res chain seq x y z
N MET A 1 -0.96 20.51 -5.23
CA MET A 1 -1.77 20.45 -6.48
C MET A 1 -2.79 19.33 -6.30
N LEU A 2 -4.00 19.64 -5.82
CA LEU A 2 -4.99 18.64 -5.32
C LEU A 2 -6.24 18.52 -6.21
N TRP A 3 -6.18 18.97 -7.47
CA TRP A 3 -7.32 18.94 -8.40
C TRP A 3 -6.93 18.28 -9.72
N ARG A 4 -6.99 16.95 -9.76
CA ARG A 4 -6.96 16.20 -11.02
C ARG A 4 -8.38 15.75 -11.34
N ARG A 5 -8.87 16.08 -12.54
CA ARG A 5 -10.21 15.71 -13.04
C ARG A 5 -10.41 14.21 -13.21
N GLU A 6 -9.31 13.46 -13.29
CA GLU A 6 -9.31 12.01 -13.37
C GLU A 6 -8.77 11.44 -12.05
N PRO A 7 -9.44 10.42 -11.47
CA PRO A 7 -8.94 9.76 -10.27
C PRO A 7 -7.52 9.25 -10.51
N ALA A 8 -6.69 9.23 -9.46
CA ALA A 8 -5.39 8.59 -9.53
C ALA A 8 -5.57 7.13 -10.01
N GLN A 9 -4.83 6.75 -11.04
CA GLN A 9 -4.86 5.38 -11.57
C GLN A 9 -3.87 4.47 -10.83
N LEU A 10 -2.84 5.09 -10.22
CA LEU A 10 -1.79 4.43 -9.46
C LEU A 10 -1.46 5.25 -8.20
N LEU A 11 -1.46 4.60 -7.05
CA LEU A 11 -0.91 5.14 -5.80
C LEU A 11 0.45 4.52 -5.52
N LEU A 12 1.42 5.36 -5.15
CA LEU A 12 2.72 4.94 -4.65
C LEU A 12 2.80 5.41 -3.19
N LEU A 13 2.87 4.47 -2.26
CA LEU A 13 2.87 4.73 -0.82
C LEU A 13 4.17 4.18 -0.24
N ASP A 14 4.96 5.07 0.35
CA ASP A 14 6.20 4.71 1.05
C ASP A 14 6.02 5.00 2.53
N GLU A 15 6.01 3.94 3.35
CA GLU A 15 5.78 3.98 4.80
C GLU A 15 4.51 4.78 5.22
N PRO A 16 3.32 4.44 4.67
CA PRO A 16 2.10 5.24 4.87
C PRO A 16 1.53 5.18 6.29
N THR A 17 1.96 4.21 7.10
CA THR A 17 1.55 4.07 8.51
C THR A 17 2.43 4.87 9.47
N ASN A 18 3.52 5.46 8.98
CA ASN A 18 4.43 6.19 9.84
C ASN A 18 3.74 7.41 10.48
N HIS A 19 4.00 7.64 11.77
CA HIS A 19 3.39 8.68 12.59
C HIS A 19 1.85 8.58 12.78
N LEU A 20 1.21 7.49 12.38
CA LEU A 20 -0.22 7.27 12.60
C LEU A 20 -0.51 6.50 13.88
N ASP A 21 -1.62 6.83 14.53
CA ASP A 21 -2.19 6.00 15.58
C ASP A 21 -3.00 4.83 14.99
N LEU A 22 -3.35 3.86 15.83
CA LEU A 22 -4.05 2.66 15.40
C LEU A 22 -5.38 2.97 14.67
N ALA A 23 -6.14 3.95 15.15
CA ALA A 23 -7.42 4.33 14.56
C ALA A 23 -7.23 4.93 13.16
N SER A 24 -6.21 5.77 12.99
CA SER A 24 -5.85 6.37 11.70
C SER A 24 -5.36 5.31 10.71
N THR A 25 -4.55 4.35 11.17
CA THR A 25 -4.09 3.23 10.35
C THR A 25 -5.27 2.40 9.82
N GLN A 26 -6.22 2.05 10.68
CA GLN A 26 -7.43 1.31 10.27
C GLN A 26 -8.30 2.09 9.27
N ALA A 27 -8.41 3.42 9.44
CA ALA A 27 -9.15 4.27 8.51
C ALA A 27 -8.48 4.31 7.13
N ILE A 28 -7.15 4.42 7.09
CA ILE A 28 -6.39 4.39 5.83
C ILE A 28 -6.46 3.02 5.19
N GLU A 29 -6.28 1.94 5.95
CA GLU A 29 -6.40 0.56 5.46
C GLU A 29 -7.76 0.35 4.78
N SER A 30 -8.85 0.77 5.43
CA SER A 30 -10.21 0.68 4.86
C SER A 30 -10.38 1.49 3.58
N ALA A 31 -9.81 2.71 3.53
CA ALA A 31 -9.89 3.57 2.36
C ALA A 31 -9.08 3.01 1.17
N LEU A 32 -7.89 2.48 1.45
CA LEU A 32 -7.00 1.88 0.45
C LEU A 32 -7.59 0.56 -0.07
N ALA A 33 -8.15 -0.29 0.80
CA ALA A 33 -8.80 -1.52 0.38
C ALA A 33 -9.98 -1.29 -0.60
N ALA A 34 -10.60 -0.10 -0.56
CA ALA A 34 -11.68 0.31 -1.48
C ALA A 34 -11.18 1.10 -2.70
N PHE A 35 -9.87 1.32 -2.82
CA PHE A 35 -9.31 2.11 -3.91
C PHE A 35 -9.47 1.36 -5.26
N PRO A 36 -10.13 1.97 -6.26
CA PRO A 36 -10.42 1.28 -7.52
C PRO A 36 -9.23 1.19 -8.49
N GLY A 37 -8.13 1.88 -8.19
CA GLY A 37 -6.92 1.88 -9.01
C GLY A 37 -5.88 0.87 -8.55
N ALA A 38 -4.73 0.88 -9.21
CA ALA A 38 -3.57 0.10 -8.77
C ALA A 38 -2.86 0.81 -7.60
N MET A 39 -2.22 0.04 -6.73
CA MET A 39 -1.33 0.60 -5.71
C MET A 39 -0.05 -0.19 -5.59
N LEU A 40 1.03 0.52 -5.29
CA LEU A 40 2.29 -0.03 -4.82
C LEU A 40 2.54 0.53 -3.42
N VAL A 41 2.72 -0.37 -2.45
CA VAL A 41 2.88 -0.01 -1.05
C VAL A 41 4.18 -0.60 -0.53
N VAL A 42 4.97 0.24 0.13
CA VAL A 42 6.17 -0.14 0.88
C VAL A 42 5.89 0.12 2.35
N SER A 43 6.03 -0.90 3.19
CA SER A 43 5.83 -0.81 4.65
C SER A 43 6.60 -1.92 5.33
N HIS A 44 7.05 -1.66 6.56
CA HIS A 44 7.60 -2.68 7.47
C HIS A 44 6.52 -3.35 8.35
N ASP A 45 5.26 -2.88 8.30
CA ASP A 45 4.14 -3.43 9.06
C ASP A 45 3.41 -4.52 8.26
N GLU A 46 3.64 -5.79 8.62
CA GLU A 46 3.02 -6.94 7.97
C GLU A 46 1.50 -7.00 8.16
N ALA A 47 0.97 -6.58 9.32
CA ALA A 47 -0.46 -6.62 9.60
C ALA A 47 -1.22 -5.63 8.71
N PHE A 48 -0.65 -4.43 8.55
CA PHE A 48 -1.17 -3.43 7.61
C PHE A 48 -1.16 -3.93 6.16
N LEU A 49 -0.05 -4.52 5.70
CA LEU A 49 0.05 -5.04 4.33
C LEU A 49 -0.95 -6.17 4.06
N GLN A 50 -1.18 -7.05 5.03
CA GLN A 50 -2.18 -8.13 4.94
C GLN A 50 -3.61 -7.56 4.86
N GLY A 51 -3.89 -6.48 5.61
CA GLY A 51 -5.16 -5.77 5.60
C GLY A 51 -5.56 -5.22 4.23
N LEU A 52 -4.57 -4.83 3.42
CA LEU A 52 -4.78 -4.25 2.09
C LEU A 52 -5.13 -5.28 0.99
N LYS A 53 -5.12 -6.58 1.29
CA LYS A 53 -5.41 -7.67 0.32
C LYS A 53 -4.59 -7.53 -0.97
N LEU A 54 -3.29 -7.27 -0.79
CA LEU A 54 -2.37 -7.11 -1.91
C LEU A 54 -2.33 -8.37 -2.77
N THR A 55 -2.24 -8.19 -4.08
CA THR A 55 -2.25 -9.30 -5.05
C THR A 55 -0.85 -9.85 -5.33
N HIS A 56 0.17 -9.03 -5.11
CA HIS A 56 1.55 -9.36 -5.40
C HIS A 56 2.45 -8.77 -4.32
N SER A 57 3.59 -9.42 -4.11
CA SER A 57 4.69 -8.97 -3.26
C SER A 57 5.97 -8.82 -4.07
N LEU A 58 6.75 -7.81 -3.72
CA LEU A 58 8.09 -7.58 -4.22
C LEU A 58 9.03 -7.54 -3.02
N ALA A 59 9.97 -8.49 -2.94
CA ALA A 59 10.91 -8.60 -1.84
C ALA A 59 12.35 -8.53 -2.35
N TRP A 60 13.19 -7.74 -1.69
CA TRP A 60 14.64 -7.78 -1.93
C TRP A 60 15.26 -8.96 -1.18
N ARG A 61 16.06 -9.76 -1.88
CA ARG A 61 16.87 -10.87 -1.33
C ARG A 61 18.32 -10.70 -1.75
N GLU A 62 19.23 -11.50 -1.20
CA GLU A 62 20.67 -11.47 -1.53
C GLU A 62 20.95 -11.61 -3.04
N THR A 63 20.06 -12.28 -3.78
CA THR A 63 20.16 -12.51 -5.23
C THR A 63 19.44 -11.47 -6.08
N GLY A 64 18.81 -10.45 -5.48
CA GLY A 64 18.09 -9.38 -6.16
C GLY A 64 16.61 -9.29 -5.78
N TRP A 65 15.80 -8.64 -6.63
CA TRP A 65 14.35 -8.51 -6.44
C TRP A 65 13.61 -9.81 -6.81
N HIS A 66 12.71 -10.24 -5.92
CA HIS A 66 11.83 -11.39 -6.11
C HIS A 66 10.38 -10.91 -6.14
N PHE A 67 9.68 -11.21 -7.23
CA PHE A 67 8.26 -10.89 -7.40
C PHE A 67 7.42 -12.17 -7.28
N SER A 68 6.39 -12.13 -6.45
CA SER A 68 5.51 -13.28 -6.17
C SER A 68 4.05 -12.87 -6.04
N LEU A 69 3.14 -13.80 -6.34
CA LEU A 69 1.72 -13.70 -6.01
C LEU A 69 1.52 -13.96 -4.51
N LEU A 70 0.55 -13.28 -3.90
CA LEU A 70 0.18 -13.42 -2.48
C LEU A 70 -1.05 -14.33 -2.30
#